data_AF-A0AAW2TN45-F1
#
_entry.id   AF-A0AAW2TN45-F1
#
_cell.length_a   1.000
_cell.length_b   1.000
_cell.length_c   1.000
_cell.angle_alpha   90.00
_cell.angle_beta   90.00
_cell.angle_gamma   90.00
#
_symmetry.space_group_name_H-M   'P 1'
#
loop_
_entity.id
_entity.type
_entity.pdbx_description
1 polymer ?
#
loop_
_entity_poly.entity_id
_entity_poly.type
_entity_poly.pdbx_seq_one_letter_code
_entity_poly.pdbx_strand_id
1 'polypeptide(L)'
;MKFEMDSIGSNQIWTLVDPPNGTRPVGCKWVYKHKLGADGEVTAFTARVVAKGYTQRLRVDFEETYSPVAMAKSIRILHAIAAWYDYEIWQMDVKTAFLNGFVEEEIFIDQPEGFTIVAEE
;
A
#
# COMPACT_ATOMS: atom_id res chain seq x y z
N MET A 1 8.03 5.20 -12.50
CA MET A 1 8.67 4.03 -11.89
C MET A 1 9.72 4.45 -10.87
N LYS A 2 10.79 5.17 -11.26
CA LYS A 2 11.84 5.62 -10.32
C LYS A 2 11.31 6.35 -9.07
N PHE A 3 10.39 7.31 -9.25
CA PHE A 3 9.74 8.01 -8.14
C PHE A 3 9.06 7.07 -7.13
N GLU A 4 8.43 5.99 -7.59
CA GLU A 4 7.79 5.00 -6.71
C GLU A 4 8.85 4.18 -5.97
N MET A 5 9.90 3.72 -6.65
CA MET A 5 11.00 2.97 -6.02
C MET A 5 11.76 3.82 -4.99
N ASP A 6 12.04 5.09 -5.32
CA ASP A 6 12.65 6.05 -4.39
C ASP A 6 11.74 6.28 -3.18
N SER A 7 10.42 6.39 -3.39
CA SER A 7 9.43 6.51 -2.30
C SER A 7 9.43 5.27 -1.41
N ILE A 8 9.46 4.05 -1.97
CA ILE A 8 9.52 2.80 -1.20
C ILE A 8 10.82 2.76 -0.37
N GLY A 9 11.95 3.10 -0.97
CA GLY A 9 13.24 3.15 -0.28
C GLY A 9 13.27 4.19 0.85
N SER A 10 12.73 5.39 0.61
CA SER A 10 12.70 6.48 1.60
C SER A 10 11.85 6.17 2.84
N ASN A 11 10.80 5.36 2.67
CA ASN A 11 9.96 4.92 3.78
C ASN A 11 10.53 3.70 4.54
N GLN A 12 11.67 3.15 4.10
CA GLN A 12 12.37 2.01 4.72
C GLN A 12 11.47 0.78 4.95
N ILE A 13 10.52 0.52 4.04
CA ILE A 13 9.51 -0.52 4.23
C ILE A 13 10.07 -1.90 3.89
N TRP A 14 10.94 -1.99 2.87
CA TRP A 14 11.46 -3.24 2.35
C TRP A 14 12.98 -3.25 2.38
N THR A 15 13.55 -4.43 2.59
CA THR A 15 14.97 -4.69 2.45
C THR A 15 15.17 -5.67 1.32
N LEU A 16 16.13 -5.38 0.44
CA LEU A 16 16.51 -6.33 -0.60
C LEU A 16 17.30 -7.47 0.06
N VAL A 17 16.80 -8.69 -0.08
CA VAL A 17 17.41 -9.89 0.48
C VAL A 17 17.35 -11.03 -0.53
N ASP A 18 18.30 -11.94 -0.47
CA ASP A 18 18.16 -13.21 -1.15
C ASP A 18 17.05 -14.03 -0.48
N PRO A 19 16.09 -14.57 -1.25
CA PRO A 19 14.96 -15.29 -0.66
C PRO A 19 15.47 -16.57 0.02
N PRO A 20 15.03 -16.86 1.27
CA PRO A 20 15.41 -18.09 1.96
C PRO A 20 14.97 -19.32 1.16
N ASN A 21 15.76 -20.40 1.23
CA ASN A 21 15.48 -21.65 0.53
C ASN A 21 14.07 -22.18 0.86
N GLY A 22 13.28 -22.44 -0.18
CA GLY A 22 11.91 -22.96 -0.07
C GLY A 22 10.82 -21.89 -0.02
N THR A 23 11.19 -20.61 0.04
CA THR A 23 10.25 -19.50 -0.06
C THR A 23 9.74 -19.36 -1.49
N ARG A 24 8.45 -19.05 -1.66
CA ARG A 24 7.87 -18.65 -2.94
C ARG A 24 7.49 -17.17 -2.86
N PRO A 25 8.32 -16.26 -3.37
CA PRO A 25 8.01 -14.84 -3.36
C PRO A 25 6.70 -14.57 -4.11
N VAL A 26 5.97 -13.56 -3.64
CA VAL A 26 4.79 -13.04 -4.31
C VAL A 26 5.27 -12.20 -5.48
N GLY A 27 4.90 -12.59 -6.70
CA GLY A 27 5.20 -11.77 -7.86
C GLY A 27 4.60 -10.36 -7.72
N CYS A 28 5.22 -9.36 -8.31
CA CYS A 28 4.60 -8.04 -8.45
C CYS A 28 4.37 -7.66 -9.92
N LYS A 29 3.68 -6.54 -10.13
CA LYS A 29 3.54 -5.88 -11.44
C LYS A 29 3.44 -4.37 -11.28
N TRP A 30 3.74 -3.67 -12.36
CA TRP A 30 3.47 -2.24 -12.46
C TRP A 30 2.01 -1.98 -12.85
N VAL A 31 1.39 -1.04 -12.17
CA VAL A 31 0.08 -0.48 -12.53
C VAL A 31 0.27 0.98 -12.91
N TYR A 32 -0.09 1.30 -14.15
CA TYR A 32 -0.02 2.66 -14.69
C TYR A 32 -1.40 3.29 -14.68
N LYS A 33 -1.48 4.54 -14.26
CA LYS A 33 -2.71 5.32 -14.25
C LYS A 33 -2.45 6.75 -14.67
N HIS A 34 -3.32 7.27 -15.53
CA HIS A 34 -3.35 8.67 -15.89
C HIS A 34 -4.32 9.35 -14.91
N LYS A 35 -3.86 10.41 -14.24
CA LYS A 35 -4.75 11.29 -13.50
C LYS A 35 -5.24 12.35 -14.46
N LEU A 36 -6.55 12.47 -14.56
CA LEU A 36 -7.22 13.50 -15.34
C LEU A 36 -7.55 14.68 -14.41
N GLY A 37 -7.38 15.90 -14.91
CA GLY A 37 -7.85 17.13 -14.30
C GLY A 37 -9.37 17.25 -14.42
N ALA A 38 -9.94 18.30 -13.81
CA ALA A 38 -11.37 18.59 -13.89
C ALA A 38 -11.83 18.95 -15.32
N ASP A 39 -10.89 19.42 -16.14
CA ASP A 39 -11.01 19.71 -17.58
C ASP A 39 -10.85 18.47 -18.47
N GLY A 40 -10.48 17.32 -17.89
CA GLY A 40 -10.19 16.09 -18.64
C GLY A 40 -8.78 16.01 -19.20
N GLU A 41 -7.90 17.00 -18.94
CA GLU A 41 -6.50 16.93 -19.37
C GLU A 41 -5.67 16.02 -18.45
N VAL A 42 -4.61 15.41 -18.99
CA VAL A 42 -3.73 14.56 -18.17
C VAL A 42 -2.86 15.43 -17.27
N THR A 43 -3.14 15.41 -15.97
CA THR A 43 -2.41 16.19 -14.96
C THR A 43 -1.20 15.44 -14.41
N ALA A 44 -1.23 14.11 -14.39
CA ALA A 44 -0.10 13.31 -13.95
C ALA A 44 -0.14 11.87 -14.48
N PHE A 45 1.04 11.28 -14.68
CA PHE A 45 1.23 9.85 -14.89
C PHE A 45 1.70 9.22 -13.58
N THR A 46 0.93 8.25 -13.08
CA THR A 46 1.25 7.52 -11.85
C THR A 46 1.63 6.09 -12.21
N ALA A 47 2.72 5.58 -11.65
CA ALA A 47 3.11 4.17 -11.73
C ALA A 47 3.21 3.63 -10.31
N ARG A 48 2.60 2.49 -10.02
CA ARG A 48 2.63 1.86 -8.70
C ARG A 48 3.08 0.41 -8.81
N VAL A 49 3.88 -0.05 -7.85
CA VAL A 49 4.20 -1.47 -7.70
C VAL A 49 3.07 -2.12 -6.91
N VAL A 50 2.50 -3.20 -7.44
CA VAL A 50 1.39 -3.93 -6.80
C VAL A 50 1.72 -5.41 -6.76
N ALA A 51 1.59 -6.02 -5.58
CA ALA A 51 1.69 -7.46 -5.40
C ALA A 51 0.58 -8.19 -6.17
N LYS A 52 0.91 -9.32 -6.76
CA LYS A 52 -0.04 -10.18 -7.46
C LYS A 52 -0.85 -10.97 -6.42
N GLY A 53 -2.05 -10.50 -6.11
CA GLY A 53 -2.92 -11.08 -5.06
C GLY A 53 -3.49 -12.48 -5.32
N TYR A 54 -3.01 -13.22 -6.32
CA TYR A 54 -3.45 -14.59 -6.61
C TYR A 54 -2.57 -15.67 -5.95
N THR A 55 -1.70 -15.29 -5.02
CA THR A 55 -0.90 -16.23 -4.22
C THR A 55 -1.65 -16.83 -3.04
N GLN A 56 -2.82 -16.27 -2.70
CA GLN A 56 -3.66 -16.76 -1.61
C GLN A 56 -4.19 -18.16 -1.90
N ARG A 57 -4.13 -19.03 -0.89
CA ARG A 57 -4.66 -20.39 -0.89
C ARG A 57 -5.94 -20.46 -0.07
N LEU A 58 -6.98 -21.01 -0.67
CA LEU A 58 -8.24 -21.31 0.01
C LEU A 58 -7.96 -22.14 1.28
N ARG A 59 -8.48 -21.69 2.43
CA ARG A 59 -8.29 -22.27 3.79
C ARG A 59 -6.91 -22.05 4.45
N VAL A 60 -6.04 -21.21 3.88
CA VAL A 60 -4.79 -20.79 4.53
C VAL A 60 -4.86 -19.30 4.88
N ASP A 61 -5.03 -18.46 3.87
CA ASP A 61 -4.94 -16.99 3.95
C ASP A 61 -6.03 -16.29 3.12
N PHE A 62 -6.88 -17.07 2.42
CA PHE A 62 -7.94 -16.54 1.57
C PHE A 62 -9.13 -15.95 2.35
N GLU A 63 -9.41 -16.44 3.56
CA GLU A 63 -10.52 -15.95 4.39
C GLU A 63 -10.13 -14.76 5.27
N GLU A 64 -8.83 -14.44 5.36
CA GLU A 64 -8.31 -13.33 6.14
C GLU A 64 -8.33 -12.04 5.30
N THR A 65 -9.39 -11.25 5.47
CA THR A 65 -9.49 -9.92 4.83
C THR A 65 -9.16 -8.82 5.83
N TYR A 66 -7.93 -8.31 5.79
CA TYR A 66 -7.53 -7.13 6.56
C TYR A 66 -7.85 -5.85 5.77
N SER A 67 -8.93 -5.17 6.15
CA SER A 67 -9.19 -3.81 5.69
C SER A 67 -9.66 -2.95 6.87
N PRO A 68 -8.87 -1.98 7.35
CA PRO A 68 -9.27 -1.08 8.42
C PRO A 68 -10.24 -0.03 7.87
N VAL A 69 -11.50 -0.43 7.67
CA VAL A 69 -12.56 0.50 7.27
C VAL A 69 -13.21 1.05 8.53
N ALA A 70 -13.08 2.37 8.75
CA ALA A 70 -13.80 3.04 9.81
C ALA A 70 -15.31 2.87 9.62
N MET A 71 -16.00 2.37 10.65
CA MET A 71 -17.46 2.24 10.60
C MET A 71 -18.13 3.61 10.57
N ALA A 72 -19.13 3.78 9.70
CA ALA A 72 -19.91 5.02 9.62
C ALA A 72 -20.54 5.42 10.96
N LYS A 73 -20.89 4.46 11.81
CA LYS A 73 -21.37 4.71 13.18
C LYS A 73 -20.33 5.44 14.03
N SER A 74 -19.08 4.99 14.00
CA SER A 74 -17.97 5.62 14.74
C SER A 74 -17.72 7.04 14.27
N ILE A 75 -17.75 7.28 12.94
CA ILE A 75 -17.60 8.63 12.36
C ILE A 75 -18.73 9.56 12.83
N ARG A 76 -19.98 9.08 12.87
CA ARG A 76 -21.12 9.87 13.36
C ARG A 76 -20.99 10.23 14.84
N ILE A 77 -20.53 9.30 15.67
CA ILE A 77 -20.30 9.55 17.09
C ILE A 77 -19.22 10.63 17.27
N LEU A 78 -18.12 10.54 16.51
CA LEU A 78 -17.06 11.56 16.53
C LEU A 78 -17.62 12.96 16.21
N HIS A 79 -18.44 13.08 15.16
CA HIS A 79 -19.08 14.35 14.80
C HIS A 79 -20.04 14.85 15.88
N ALA A 80 -20.83 13.96 16.50
CA ALA A 80 -21.75 14.34 17.57
C ALA A 80 -21.01 14.88 18.79
N ILE A 81 -19.87 14.28 19.16
CA ILE A 81 -19.00 14.76 20.23
C ILE A 81 -18.41 16.13 19.86
N ALA A 82 -17.87 16.27 18.65
CA ALA A 82 -17.29 17.54 18.22
C ALA A 82 -18.33 18.67 18.22
N ALA A 83 -19.55 18.40 17.73
CA ALA A 83 -20.64 19.39 17.75
C ALA A 83 -21.10 19.74 19.17
N TRP A 84 -21.09 18.77 20.10
CA TRP A 84 -21.49 19.02 21.50
C TRP A 84 -20.49 19.91 22.24
N TYR A 85 -19.20 19.70 22.01
CA TYR A 85 -18.12 20.45 22.67
C TYR A 85 -17.61 21.65 21.87
N ASP A 86 -18.23 21.95 20.72
CA ASP A 86 -17.82 23.01 19.78
C ASP A 86 -16.35 22.87 19.34
N TYR A 87 -15.96 21.65 18.97
CA TYR A 87 -14.61 21.34 18.49
C TYR A 87 -14.50 21.43 16.97
N GLU A 88 -13.35 21.93 16.51
CA GLU A 88 -12.95 21.85 15.11
C GLU A 88 -12.40 20.46 14.79
N ILE A 89 -12.88 19.86 13.69
CA ILE A 89 -12.35 18.61 13.15
C ILE A 89 -11.38 18.93 12.01
N TRP A 90 -10.16 18.46 12.15
CA TRP A 90 -9.15 18.51 11.10
C TRP A 90 -9.01 17.13 10.45
N GLN A 91 -9.14 17.07 9.13
CA GLN A 91 -8.94 15.84 8.36
C GLN A 91 -7.56 15.85 7.70
N MET A 92 -6.80 14.77 7.89
CA MET A 92 -5.53 14.54 7.21
C MET A 92 -5.64 13.27 6.36
N ASP A 93 -5.42 13.41 5.05
CA ASP A 93 -5.24 12.27 4.15
C ASP A 93 -3.76 11.91 4.10
N VAL A 94 -3.40 10.80 4.74
CA VAL A 94 -2.02 10.32 4.80
C VAL A 94 -1.71 9.60 3.50
N LYS A 95 -0.79 10.18 2.71
CA LYS A 95 -0.24 9.48 1.54
C LYS A 95 0.36 8.16 2.01
N THR A 96 0.11 7.10 1.24
CA THR A 96 0.63 5.76 1.52
C THR A 96 0.27 5.20 2.91
N ALA A 97 -0.95 5.48 3.41
CA ALA A 97 -1.44 4.94 4.68
C ALA A 97 -1.34 3.40 4.80
N PHE A 98 -1.45 2.68 3.67
CA PHE A 98 -1.27 1.22 3.63
C PHE A 98 0.13 0.76 4.05
N LEU A 99 1.15 1.61 3.91
CA LEU A 99 2.53 1.31 4.30
C LEU A 99 2.76 1.42 5.81
N ASN A 100 1.80 1.99 6.56
CA ASN A 100 1.87 2.12 8.01
C ASN A 100 1.06 1.02 8.73
N GLY A 101 0.49 0.07 7.98
CA GLY A 101 -0.17 -1.08 8.59
C GLY A 101 0.86 -2.07 9.11
N PHE A 102 0.74 -2.47 10.38
CA PHE A 102 1.54 -3.57 10.91
C PHE A 102 1.07 -4.89 10.29
N VAL A 103 2.02 -5.69 9.83
CA VAL A 103 1.80 -7.03 9.31
C VAL A 103 2.68 -7.96 10.14
N GLU A 104 2.08 -8.97 10.77
CA GLU A 104 2.82 -9.95 11.60
C GLU A 104 3.64 -10.91 10.74
N GLU A 105 3.26 -11.09 9.49
CA GLU A 105 3.81 -12.07 8.56
C GLU A 105 4.98 -11.51 7.76
N GLU A 106 6.03 -12.31 7.60
CA GLU A 106 7.14 -12.01 6.72
C GLU A 106 6.76 -12.35 5.28
N ILE A 107 6.65 -11.33 4.43
CA ILE A 107 6.21 -11.47 3.03
C ILE A 107 7.39 -11.14 2.12
N PHE A 108 7.75 -12.09 1.26
CA PHE A 108 8.75 -11.90 0.21
C PHE A 108 8.06 -11.52 -1.10
N ILE A 109 8.55 -10.50 -1.78
CA ILE A 109 8.02 -10.02 -3.07
C ILE A 109 9.14 -10.03 -4.12
N ASP A 110 8.83 -10.49 -5.33
CA ASP A 110 9.77 -10.41 -6.45
C ASP A 110 10.08 -8.95 -6.80
N GLN A 111 11.32 -8.69 -7.22
CA GLN A 111 11.69 -7.36 -7.70
C GLN A 111 10.83 -6.95 -8.92
N PRO A 112 10.38 -5.68 -8.98
CA PRO A 112 9.59 -5.21 -10.10
C PRO A 112 10.39 -5.24 -11.40
N GLU A 113 9.70 -5.61 -12.48
CA GLU A 113 10.30 -5.68 -13.81
C GLU A 113 10.93 -4.32 -14.19
N GLY A 114 12.17 -4.37 -14.70
CA GLY A 114 12.97 -3.18 -15.03
C GLY A 114 13.73 -2.55 -13.86
N PHE A 115 13.59 -3.10 -12.65
CA PHE A 115 14.32 -2.69 -11.44
C PHE A 115 14.91 -3.91 -10.72
N THR A 116 15.76 -4.67 -11.42
CA THR A 116 16.52 -5.79 -10.84
C THR A 116 17.91 -5.32 -10.43
N ILE A 117 18.13 -5.21 -9.14
CA ILE A 117 19.44 -4.97 -8.53
C ILE A 117 19.91 -6.27 -7.87
N VAL A 118 21.22 -6.52 -7.92
CA VAL A 118 21.85 -7.62 -7.19
C VAL A 118 21.99 -7.18 -5.75
N ALA A 119 21.62 -8.02 -4.77
CA ALA A 119 21.89 -7.72 -3.37
C ALA A 119 23.42 -7.65 -3.19
N GLU A 120 23.91 -6.53 -2.64
CA GLU A 120 25.31 -6.44 -2.23
C GLU A 120 25.47 -7.22 -0.90
N GLU A 121 26.49 -8.08 -0.85
CA GLU A 121 26.84 -8.94 0.30
C GLU A 121 27.14 -8.16 1.59
#